data_AF-A0A6H1N023-F1
#
_entry.id   AF-A0A6H1N023-F1
#
_cell.length_a   1.000
_cell.length_b   1.000
_cell.length_c   1.000
_cell.angle_alpha   90.00
_cell.angle_beta   90.00
_cell.angle_gamma   90.00
#
_symmetry.space_group_name_H-M   'P 1'
#
loop_
_entity.id
_entity.type
_entity.pdbx_description
1 polymer ?
#
loop_
_entity_poly.entity_id
_entity_poly.type
_entity_poly.pdbx_seq_one_letter_code
_entity_poly.pdbx_strand_id
1 'polypeptide(L)'
;MTNHLRTVLIGAFLACATLVAAVGITRHNSGTEPVGVATPRGPYVALGDSYTAGPRIPDRTGTPAGCDRSDHDYPALVAERLRLRAAHFRDVSCSGATIADLTVPQSTDDGTNPPQLSALSAGTRLVTLGIGGNDIGFSALITTCVKAGVIYDMTGRGKYTGDDAPCRGKYVSGDTDDVQRKIDTAGERLSEAVAEVKRRAPKARVYVVGYPAILPAGGSGCADDLTLAPGDATYLHDKEQQLNAELRKRAQEAGAGYVDTYKPSVGRDACSGRDTRWIEPLLPSLPAAPMHPNERGARGMADAVLHAVGTPR
;
A
#
# COMPACT_ATOMS: atom_id res chain seq x y z
N MET A 1 -38.93 -51.19 -75.77
CA MET A 1 -39.12 -50.14 -76.79
C MET A 1 -37.85 -49.28 -76.78
N THR A 2 -36.95 -49.58 -77.73
CA THR A 2 -36.50 -48.66 -78.80
C THR A 2 -35.67 -47.47 -78.27
N ASN A 3 -34.34 -47.56 -78.26
CA ASN A 3 -33.36 -47.25 -79.34
C ASN A 3 -33.17 -45.76 -79.67
N HIS A 4 -31.91 -45.47 -80.06
CA HIS A 4 -31.33 -44.28 -80.69
C HIS A 4 -30.73 -43.26 -79.70
N LEU A 5 -29.42 -43.24 -79.42
CA LEU A 5 -28.23 -43.21 -80.29
C LEU A 5 -28.20 -41.96 -81.20
N ARG A 6 -27.43 -40.93 -80.79
CA ARG A 6 -26.68 -40.07 -81.70
C ARG A 6 -25.33 -39.71 -81.10
N THR A 7 -24.30 -40.30 -81.68
CA THR A 7 -22.88 -39.99 -81.55
C THR A 7 -22.54 -38.80 -82.44
N VAL A 8 -21.79 -37.82 -81.96
CA VAL A 8 -20.80 -37.06 -82.76
C VAL A 8 -19.55 -36.86 -81.91
N LEU A 9 -18.43 -37.03 -82.58
CA LEU A 9 -17.07 -37.27 -82.11
C LEU A 9 -16.21 -36.02 -82.33
N ILE A 10 -15.11 -35.92 -81.56
CA ILE A 10 -13.84 -35.23 -81.86
C ILE A 10 -13.75 -33.73 -81.53
N GLY A 11 -12.72 -33.40 -80.75
CA GLY A 11 -12.16 -32.05 -80.66
C GLY A 11 -11.22 -31.89 -79.47
N ALA A 12 -9.94 -32.21 -79.68
CA ALA A 12 -8.92 -32.25 -78.65
C ALA A 12 -8.24 -30.88 -78.43
N PHE A 13 -7.70 -30.72 -77.21
CA PHE A 13 -6.64 -29.81 -76.74
C PHE A 13 -6.78 -28.29 -76.97
N LEU A 14 -6.86 -27.55 -75.86
CA LEU A 14 -5.93 -26.44 -75.62
C LEU A 14 -5.69 -26.28 -74.11
N ALA A 15 -4.43 -26.42 -73.72
CA ALA A 15 -3.94 -26.22 -72.36
C ALA A 15 -3.72 -24.72 -72.09
N CYS A 16 -4.28 -24.21 -71.00
CA CYS A 16 -3.81 -23.00 -70.32
C CYS A 16 -3.64 -23.35 -68.84
N ALA A 17 -2.42 -23.76 -68.46
CA ALA A 17 -2.05 -23.90 -67.06
C ALA A 17 -1.78 -22.50 -66.51
N THR A 18 -2.66 -22.00 -65.65
CA THR A 18 -2.41 -20.83 -64.82
C THR A 18 -1.60 -21.26 -63.60
N LEU A 19 -0.36 -20.76 -63.48
CA LEU A 19 0.41 -20.83 -62.24
C LEU A 19 -0.31 -20.00 -61.18
N VAL A 20 -0.91 -20.66 -60.18
CA VAL A 20 -1.29 -20.02 -58.92
C VAL A 20 -0.09 -20.13 -57.99
N ALA A 21 0.65 -19.04 -57.84
CA ALA A 21 1.66 -18.92 -56.78
C ALA A 21 0.94 -18.84 -55.43
N ALA A 22 0.94 -19.94 -54.68
CA ALA A 22 0.50 -19.95 -53.29
C ALA A 22 1.52 -19.20 -52.44
N VAL A 23 1.27 -17.91 -52.18
CA VAL A 23 1.99 -17.16 -51.15
C VAL A 23 1.52 -17.68 -49.80
N GLY A 24 2.32 -18.58 -49.21
CA GLY A 24 2.15 -19.00 -47.83
C GLY A 24 2.43 -17.82 -46.91
N ILE A 25 1.39 -17.12 -46.46
CA ILE A 25 1.49 -16.14 -45.37
C ILE A 25 1.69 -16.95 -44.09
N THR A 26 2.95 -17.16 -43.71
CA THR A 26 3.31 -17.59 -42.37
C THR A 26 2.90 -16.47 -41.41
N ARG A 27 1.80 -16.65 -40.68
CA ARG A 27 1.49 -15.81 -39.53
C ARG A 27 2.58 -16.06 -38.50
N HIS A 28 3.56 -15.15 -38.46
CA HIS A 28 4.52 -15.07 -37.37
C HIS A 28 3.71 -14.65 -36.13
N ASN A 29 3.32 -15.64 -35.34
CA ASN A 29 2.72 -15.40 -34.05
C ASN A 29 3.86 -14.95 -33.13
N SER A 30 4.18 -13.66 -33.18
CA SER A 30 5.02 -12.99 -32.19
C SER A 30 4.22 -12.90 -30.88
N GLY A 31 3.92 -14.07 -30.30
CA GLY A 31 3.43 -14.19 -28.95
C GLY A 31 4.57 -13.76 -28.05
N THR A 32 4.57 -12.49 -27.66
CA THR A 32 5.24 -12.08 -26.44
C THR A 32 4.51 -12.82 -25.32
N GLU A 33 5.02 -13.98 -24.91
CA GLU A 33 4.60 -14.55 -23.62
C GLU A 33 4.75 -13.43 -22.59
N PRO A 34 3.74 -13.19 -21.73
CA PRO A 34 3.94 -12.27 -20.62
C PRO A 34 5.15 -12.78 -19.87
N VAL A 35 6.22 -11.98 -19.83
CA VAL A 35 7.38 -12.26 -18.99
C VAL A 35 6.82 -12.41 -17.58
N GLY A 36 6.68 -13.65 -17.13
CA GLY A 36 6.19 -13.94 -15.79
C GLY A 36 7.11 -13.19 -14.84
N VAL A 37 6.59 -12.18 -14.16
CA VAL A 37 7.34 -11.44 -13.16
C VAL A 37 7.70 -12.45 -12.09
N ALA A 38 8.91 -12.98 -12.14
CA ALA A 38 9.34 -14.03 -11.22
C ALA A 38 9.14 -13.51 -9.79
N THR A 39 8.38 -14.27 -8.99
CA THR A 39 8.21 -13.99 -7.57
C THR A 39 9.58 -13.76 -6.95
N PRO A 40 9.80 -12.66 -6.19
CA PRO A 40 11.09 -12.42 -5.56
C PRO A 40 11.45 -13.63 -4.70
N ARG A 41 12.55 -14.30 -5.04
CA ARG A 41 13.15 -15.34 -4.19
C ARG A 41 14.44 -14.76 -3.61
N GLY A 42 14.54 -14.71 -2.29
CA GLY A 42 15.76 -14.26 -1.60
C GLY A 42 15.49 -13.33 -0.43
N PRO A 43 16.54 -12.66 0.07
CA PRO A 43 16.44 -11.83 1.26
C PRO A 43 15.46 -10.67 1.09
N TYR A 44 14.47 -10.63 1.98
CA TYR A 44 13.44 -9.61 2.12
C TYR A 44 13.75 -8.77 3.36
N VAL A 45 13.82 -7.45 3.17
CA VAL A 45 13.94 -6.48 4.26
C VAL A 45 12.69 -5.61 4.31
N ALA A 46 12.02 -5.56 5.45
CA ALA A 46 10.90 -4.65 5.69
C ALA A 46 11.38 -3.45 6.50
N LEU A 47 11.11 -2.26 5.95
CA LEU A 47 11.39 -0.96 6.53
C LEU A 47 10.05 -0.25 6.77
N GLY A 48 9.99 0.61 7.79
CA GLY A 48 8.81 1.43 7.98
C GLY A 48 8.54 1.85 9.41
N ASP A 49 7.33 2.35 9.61
CA ASP A 49 6.79 2.79 10.88
C ASP A 49 5.89 1.73 11.55
N SER A 50 5.03 2.18 12.47
CA SER A 50 4.08 1.34 13.20
C SER A 50 3.07 0.61 12.31
N TYR A 51 2.71 1.13 11.13
CA TYR A 51 1.82 0.41 10.21
C TYR A 51 2.53 -0.77 9.53
N THR A 52 3.86 -0.78 9.57
CA THR A 52 4.67 -1.93 9.19
C THR A 52 4.94 -2.86 10.37
N ALA A 53 5.27 -2.31 11.55
CA ALA A 53 5.59 -3.09 12.74
C ALA A 53 4.39 -3.85 13.37
N GLY A 54 3.16 -3.36 13.18
CA GLY A 54 1.97 -4.00 13.74
C GLY A 54 1.89 -3.98 15.28
N PRO A 55 2.02 -2.80 15.94
CA PRO A 55 2.06 -2.71 17.39
C PRO A 55 0.80 -3.28 18.03
N ARG A 56 1.01 -4.12 19.05
CA ARG A 56 -0.03 -4.82 19.83
C ARG A 56 -0.88 -5.82 19.05
N ILE A 57 -0.59 -6.07 17.78
CA ILE A 57 -0.91 -7.39 17.22
C ILE A 57 -0.11 -8.43 18.07
N PRO A 58 -0.67 -9.61 18.38
CA PRO A 58 -0.04 -10.55 19.32
C PRO A 58 1.38 -10.97 18.92
N ASP A 59 2.10 -11.56 19.88
CA ASP A 59 3.42 -12.16 19.67
C ASP A 59 4.49 -11.14 19.20
N ARG A 60 4.85 -10.26 20.15
CA ARG A 60 5.92 -9.27 19.96
C ARG A 60 7.25 -9.95 19.64
N THR A 61 7.97 -9.41 18.65
CA THR A 61 9.23 -9.96 18.16
C THR A 61 10.30 -8.89 17.90
N GLY A 62 11.51 -9.35 17.59
CA GLY A 62 12.63 -8.49 17.20
C GLY A 62 13.25 -7.68 18.33
N THR A 63 14.29 -6.93 17.99
CA THR A 63 15.02 -6.05 18.90
C THR A 63 15.26 -4.70 18.21
N PRO A 64 15.13 -3.55 18.90
CA PRO A 64 14.70 -3.40 20.29
C PRO A 64 13.20 -3.71 20.48
N ALA A 65 12.79 -4.04 21.71
CA ALA A 65 11.40 -4.35 22.03
C ALA A 65 10.49 -3.12 21.91
N GLY A 66 11.03 -1.90 22.11
CA GLY A 66 10.29 -0.65 21.96
C GLY A 66 9.89 -0.28 20.52
N CYS A 67 10.32 -1.06 19.51
CA CYS A 67 9.77 -0.92 18.16
C CYS A 67 8.37 -1.53 18.00
N ASP A 68 7.93 -2.33 18.98
CA ASP A 68 6.61 -2.98 18.99
C ASP A 68 6.31 -3.77 17.72
N ARG A 69 7.29 -4.53 17.20
CA ARG A 69 7.09 -5.42 16.05
C ARG A 69 6.31 -6.66 16.47
N SER A 70 5.39 -7.10 15.64
CA SER A 70 4.60 -8.33 15.81
C SER A 70 5.03 -9.37 14.77
N ASP A 71 5.16 -10.64 15.13
CA ASP A 71 5.42 -11.69 14.13
C ASP A 71 4.20 -12.04 13.26
N HIS A 72 3.06 -11.42 13.52
CA HIS A 72 1.85 -11.42 12.69
C HIS A 72 1.63 -10.09 11.94
N ASP A 73 2.65 -9.23 11.85
CA ASP A 73 2.61 -8.02 11.02
C ASP A 73 2.58 -8.35 9.52
N TYR A 74 2.27 -7.35 8.66
CA TYR A 74 2.15 -7.65 7.23
C TYR A 74 3.46 -8.17 6.61
N PRO A 75 4.66 -7.66 6.98
CA PRO A 75 5.91 -8.21 6.49
C PRO A 75 6.13 -9.68 6.83
N ALA A 76 5.87 -10.08 8.07
CA ALA A 76 6.01 -11.47 8.49
C ALA A 76 5.06 -12.38 7.70
N LEU A 77 3.81 -11.96 7.51
CA LEU A 77 2.83 -12.68 6.70
C LEU A 77 3.19 -12.77 5.21
N VAL A 78 3.86 -11.74 4.66
CA VAL A 78 4.44 -11.78 3.30
C VAL A 78 5.59 -12.77 3.23
N ALA A 79 6.52 -12.74 4.19
CA ALA A 79 7.68 -13.64 4.23
C ALA A 79 7.25 -15.11 4.34
N GLU A 80 6.24 -15.40 5.15
CA GLU A 80 5.62 -16.71 5.30
C GLU A 80 5.02 -17.20 3.98
N ARG A 81 4.18 -16.38 3.32
CA ARG A 81 3.52 -16.74 2.05
C ARG A 81 4.50 -16.88 0.88
N LEU A 82 5.61 -16.13 0.91
CA LEU A 82 6.73 -16.31 -0.01
C LEU A 82 7.62 -17.52 0.34
N ARG A 83 7.35 -18.22 1.45
CA ARG A 83 8.09 -19.37 1.97
C ARG A 83 9.57 -19.07 2.16
N LEU A 84 9.88 -17.88 2.66
CA LEU A 84 11.24 -17.48 2.94
C LEU A 84 11.76 -18.23 4.16
N ARG A 85 13.04 -18.61 4.13
CA ARG A 85 13.73 -19.09 5.33
C ARG A 85 13.86 -17.91 6.31
N ALA A 86 13.84 -18.18 7.61
CA ALA A 86 14.02 -17.14 8.63
C ALA A 86 15.27 -16.26 8.38
N ALA A 87 16.39 -16.86 7.98
CA ALA A 87 17.62 -16.13 7.64
C ALA A 87 17.51 -15.18 6.42
N HIS A 88 16.44 -15.27 5.65
CA HIS A 88 16.15 -14.43 4.48
C HIS A 88 15.06 -13.39 4.76
N PHE A 89 14.57 -13.27 5.99
CA PHE A 89 13.61 -12.23 6.34
C PHE A 89 14.18 -11.37 7.47
N ARG A 90 14.11 -10.06 7.29
CA ARG A 90 14.53 -9.10 8.30
C ARG A 90 13.53 -7.94 8.36
N ASP A 91 12.75 -7.92 9.42
CA ASP A 91 11.95 -6.75 9.77
C ASP A 91 12.77 -5.80 10.65
N VAL A 92 12.92 -4.55 10.21
CA VAL A 92 13.53 -3.46 11.00
C VAL A 92 12.62 -2.24 11.07
N SER A 93 11.34 -2.38 10.71
CA SER A 93 10.32 -1.34 10.92
C SER A 93 10.21 -0.97 12.39
N CYS A 94 9.73 0.21 12.73
CA CYS A 94 9.70 0.60 14.13
C CYS A 94 8.58 1.59 14.41
N SER A 95 7.80 1.33 15.45
CA SER A 95 6.74 2.24 15.87
C SER A 95 7.26 3.65 16.10
N GLY A 96 6.57 4.65 15.57
CA GLY A 96 6.95 6.06 15.63
C GLY A 96 8.03 6.50 14.64
N ALA A 97 8.58 5.61 13.80
CA ALA A 97 9.61 5.98 12.84
C ALA A 97 9.11 7.03 11.82
N THR A 98 9.95 8.02 11.58
CA THR A 98 9.87 9.00 10.49
C THR A 98 10.82 8.60 9.36
N ILE A 99 10.77 9.31 8.22
CA ILE A 99 11.72 9.09 7.13
C ILE A 99 13.18 9.35 7.59
N ALA A 100 13.41 10.22 8.57
CA ALA A 100 14.75 10.47 9.10
C ALA A 100 15.36 9.21 9.75
N ASP A 101 14.55 8.42 10.47
CA ASP A 101 14.97 7.20 11.18
C ASP A 101 15.42 6.07 10.25
N LEU A 102 15.24 6.23 8.94
CA LEU A 102 15.85 5.35 7.94
C LEU A 102 17.38 5.47 7.95
N THR A 103 17.93 6.66 8.20
CA THR A 103 19.38 6.95 8.13
C THR A 103 20.03 7.20 9.48
N VAL A 104 19.25 7.48 10.52
CA VAL A 104 19.77 7.70 11.89
C VAL A 104 19.15 6.73 12.91
N PRO A 105 19.81 6.47 14.05
CA PRO A 105 19.22 5.63 15.09
C PRO A 105 17.98 6.26 15.71
N GLN A 106 16.95 5.45 15.95
CA GLN A 106 15.70 5.87 16.59
C GLN A 106 15.69 5.42 18.05
N SER A 107 15.52 6.36 18.99
CA SER A 107 15.29 6.01 20.39
C SER A 107 13.84 5.61 20.61
N THR A 108 13.63 4.54 21.36
CA THR A 108 12.31 4.02 21.74
C THR A 108 12.21 3.91 23.26
N ASP A 109 11.02 3.64 23.78
CA ASP A 109 10.80 3.46 25.23
C ASP A 109 11.57 2.26 25.81
N ASP A 110 11.96 1.31 24.96
CA ASP A 110 12.73 0.12 25.35
C ASP A 110 13.78 -0.20 24.29
N GLY A 111 14.83 0.62 24.25
CA GLY A 111 16.03 0.44 23.45
C GLY A 111 16.15 1.41 22.27
N THR A 112 17.18 1.21 21.44
CA THR A 112 17.46 2.05 20.26
C THR A 112 17.43 1.19 19.01
N ASN A 113 16.58 1.57 18.06
CA ASN A 113 16.58 0.94 16.74
C ASN A 113 17.74 1.52 15.93
N PRO A 114 18.62 0.68 15.36
CA PRO A 114 19.63 1.17 14.42
C PRO A 114 18.97 1.86 13.21
N PRO A 115 19.71 2.68 12.44
CA PRO A 115 19.24 3.20 11.17
C PRO A 115 18.66 2.07 10.33
N GLN A 116 17.40 2.16 9.91
CA GLN A 116 16.75 1.01 9.26
C GLN A 116 17.48 0.59 7.97
N LEU A 117 18.07 1.54 7.23
CA LEU A 117 18.83 1.27 6.01
C LEU A 117 20.16 0.53 6.25
N SER A 118 20.59 0.36 7.51
CA SER A 118 21.72 -0.52 7.85
C SER A 118 21.39 -2.01 7.66
N ALA A 119 20.10 -2.36 7.59
CA ALA A 119 19.63 -3.72 7.31
C ALA A 119 19.71 -4.11 5.83
N LEU A 120 20.08 -3.18 4.94
CA LEU A 120 20.18 -3.47 3.51
C LEU A 120 21.56 -3.99 3.13
N SER A 121 21.61 -4.80 2.07
CA SER A 121 22.85 -5.27 1.47
C SER A 121 22.68 -5.46 -0.04
N ALA A 122 23.79 -5.63 -0.77
CA ALA A 122 23.75 -6.03 -2.18
C ALA A 122 23.09 -7.42 -2.41
N GLY A 123 22.94 -8.21 -1.34
CA GLY A 123 22.21 -9.47 -1.33
C GLY A 123 20.69 -9.35 -1.24
N THR A 124 20.17 -8.19 -0.82
CA THR A 124 18.72 -7.95 -0.71
C THR A 124 18.03 -8.07 -2.08
N ARG A 125 16.83 -8.65 -2.09
CA ARG A 125 16.04 -8.92 -3.32
C ARG A 125 14.64 -8.32 -3.28
N LEU A 126 14.07 -8.14 -2.09
CA LEU A 126 12.79 -7.46 -1.90
C LEU A 126 12.93 -6.45 -0.76
N VAL A 127 12.39 -5.26 -0.96
CA VAL A 127 12.23 -4.25 0.09
C VAL A 127 10.80 -3.72 0.06
N THR A 128 10.15 -3.72 1.23
CA THR A 128 8.94 -2.92 1.46
C THR A 128 9.26 -1.74 2.37
N LEU A 129 8.67 -0.58 2.10
CA LEU A 129 8.85 0.64 2.85
C LEU A 129 7.48 1.29 3.12
N GLY A 130 6.96 1.15 4.33
CA GLY A 130 5.75 1.86 4.78
C GLY A 130 6.10 2.96 5.78
N ILE A 131 6.21 4.21 5.34
CA ILE A 131 6.73 5.34 6.12
C ILE A 131 6.06 6.65 5.67
N GLY A 132 6.03 7.67 6.54
CA GLY A 132 5.62 9.04 6.21
C GLY A 132 4.48 9.60 7.06
N GLY A 133 3.65 8.74 7.67
CA GLY A 133 2.54 9.16 8.53
C GLY A 133 3.02 9.93 9.78
N ASN A 134 4.16 9.51 10.35
CA ASN A 134 4.77 10.21 11.48
C ASN A 134 5.41 11.55 11.07
N ASP A 135 5.95 11.66 9.85
CA ASP A 135 6.52 12.92 9.33
C ASP A 135 5.48 14.04 9.23
N ILE A 136 4.22 13.68 8.95
CA ILE A 136 3.10 14.64 8.91
C ILE A 136 2.45 14.85 10.29
N GLY A 137 2.83 14.03 11.28
CA GLY A 137 2.27 14.05 12.63
C GLY A 137 0.83 13.54 12.69
N PHE A 138 0.47 12.54 11.88
CA PHE A 138 -0.92 12.12 11.68
C PHE A 138 -1.61 11.68 12.98
N SER A 139 -0.91 10.94 13.85
CA SER A 139 -1.44 10.53 15.17
C SER A 139 -1.77 11.73 16.06
N ALA A 140 -0.93 12.77 16.04
CA ALA A 140 -1.16 14.00 16.79
C ALA A 140 -2.31 14.82 16.19
N LEU A 141 -2.45 14.81 14.87
CA LEU A 141 -3.57 15.41 14.15
C LEU A 141 -4.90 14.74 14.54
N ILE A 142 -4.99 13.40 14.45
CA ILE A 142 -6.19 12.65 14.88
C ILE A 142 -6.53 12.98 16.33
N THR A 143 -5.57 12.91 17.24
CA THR A 143 -5.77 13.20 18.67
C THR A 143 -6.30 14.63 18.89
N THR A 144 -5.77 15.59 18.14
CA THR A 144 -6.21 16.99 18.21
C THR A 144 -7.63 17.15 17.71
N CYS A 145 -8.01 16.42 16.66
CA CYS A 145 -9.35 16.47 16.11
C CYS A 145 -10.39 15.80 16.99
N VAL A 146 -10.06 14.66 17.61
CA VAL A 146 -10.93 14.02 18.61
C VAL A 146 -11.16 14.95 19.79
N LYS A 147 -10.10 15.57 20.33
CA LYS A 147 -10.25 16.55 21.42
C LYS A 147 -11.13 17.74 21.01
N ALA A 148 -10.98 18.23 19.78
CA ALA A 148 -11.82 19.30 19.24
C ALA A 148 -13.28 18.86 19.11
N GLY A 149 -13.53 17.63 18.64
CA GLY A 149 -14.86 17.05 18.49
C GLY A 149 -15.55 16.80 19.84
N VAL A 150 -14.84 16.35 20.88
CA VAL A 150 -15.38 16.24 22.25
C VAL A 150 -15.84 17.61 22.76
N ILE A 151 -15.03 18.66 22.58
CA ILE A 151 -15.40 20.03 22.98
C ILE A 151 -16.59 20.52 22.15
N TYR A 152 -16.59 20.24 20.85
CA TYR A 152 -17.66 20.59 19.93
C TYR A 152 -19.00 20.01 20.41
N ASP A 153 -19.06 18.70 20.69
CA ASP A 153 -20.24 18.00 21.20
C ASP A 153 -20.71 18.54 22.57
N MET A 154 -19.80 18.71 23.53
CA MET A 154 -20.12 19.23 24.87
C MET A 154 -20.71 20.65 24.85
N THR A 155 -20.38 21.46 23.84
CA THR A 155 -20.89 22.85 23.74
C THR A 155 -22.25 22.95 23.03
N GLY A 156 -22.88 21.83 22.66
CA GLY A 156 -24.18 21.80 22.01
C GLY A 156 -24.18 22.34 20.58
N ARG A 157 -22.99 22.55 19.99
CA ARG A 157 -22.79 22.80 18.57
C ARG A 157 -22.70 21.43 17.91
N GLY A 158 -23.72 21.03 17.15
CA GLY A 158 -23.87 19.65 16.66
C GLY A 158 -25.30 19.12 16.63
N LYS A 159 -26.29 19.88 17.13
CA LYS A 159 -27.72 19.52 16.98
C LYS A 159 -28.21 19.54 15.52
N TYR A 160 -27.41 20.06 14.59
CA TYR A 160 -27.72 20.22 13.17
C TYR A 160 -26.49 19.95 12.30
N THR A 161 -26.74 19.19 11.24
CA THR A 161 -25.88 18.88 10.09
C THR A 161 -25.17 20.11 9.52
N GLY A 162 -23.84 20.07 9.44
CA GLY A 162 -23.01 21.06 8.76
C GLY A 162 -21.55 20.60 8.64
N ASP A 163 -20.80 21.20 7.70
CA ASP A 163 -19.38 20.89 7.41
C ASP A 163 -18.40 21.51 8.42
N ASP A 164 -18.80 21.64 9.68
CA ASP A 164 -17.99 22.27 10.73
C ASP A 164 -16.68 21.49 10.94
N ALA A 165 -15.56 22.22 10.94
CA ALA A 165 -14.22 21.64 11.03
C ALA A 165 -13.32 22.44 12.01
N PRO A 166 -13.64 22.47 13.33
CA PRO A 166 -12.87 23.21 14.33
C PRO A 166 -11.44 22.70 14.49
N CYS A 167 -11.15 21.42 14.20
CA CYS A 167 -9.78 20.92 14.14
C CYS A 167 -9.06 21.45 12.91
N ARG A 168 -9.66 21.35 11.72
CA ARG A 168 -9.09 21.88 10.47
C ARG A 168 -8.71 23.35 10.61
N GLY A 169 -9.53 24.15 11.27
CA GLY A 169 -9.26 25.57 11.55
C GLY A 169 -7.97 25.83 12.35
N LYS A 170 -7.38 24.82 12.99
CA LYS A 170 -6.07 24.93 13.67
C LYS A 170 -4.88 24.72 12.75
N TYR A 171 -5.08 24.08 11.59
CA TYR A 171 -4.03 23.71 10.65
C TYR A 171 -4.12 24.48 9.33
N VAL A 172 -5.25 25.13 9.07
CA VAL A 172 -5.52 25.85 7.83
C VAL A 172 -5.83 27.30 8.11
N SER A 173 -5.07 28.20 7.48
CA SER A 173 -5.25 29.65 7.56
C SER A 173 -5.08 30.27 6.18
N GLY A 174 -6.17 30.81 5.61
CA GLY A 174 -6.19 31.27 4.23
C GLY A 174 -5.84 30.12 3.27
N ASP A 175 -4.87 30.36 2.39
CA ASP A 175 -4.37 29.36 1.42
C ASP A 175 -3.30 28.42 2.00
N THR A 176 -2.98 28.56 3.29
CA THR A 176 -1.93 27.80 3.94
C THR A 176 -2.51 26.59 4.68
N ASP A 177 -2.07 25.38 4.32
CA ASP A 177 -2.39 24.13 5.02
C ASP A 177 -1.09 23.50 5.54
N ASP A 178 -0.92 23.51 6.86
CA ASP A 178 0.30 23.03 7.53
C ASP A 178 0.53 21.53 7.32
N VAL A 179 -0.54 20.74 7.26
CA VAL A 179 -0.43 19.30 7.05
C VAL A 179 -0.08 19.03 5.59
N GLN A 180 -0.62 19.80 4.63
CA GLN A 180 -0.21 19.68 3.22
C GLN A 180 1.29 19.92 3.03
N ARG A 181 1.85 21.00 3.61
CA ARG A 181 3.29 21.28 3.48
C ARG A 181 4.15 20.14 4.03
N LYS A 182 3.71 19.50 5.11
CA LYS A 182 4.39 18.33 5.66
C LYS A 182 4.29 17.11 4.74
N ILE A 183 3.12 16.89 4.10
CA ILE A 183 2.95 15.84 3.08
C ILE A 183 3.94 16.07 1.94
N ASP A 184 4.03 17.28 1.40
CA ASP A 184 4.94 17.62 0.30
C ASP A 184 6.41 17.38 0.71
N THR A 185 6.79 17.83 1.92
CA THR A 185 8.14 17.62 2.48
C THR A 185 8.45 16.13 2.68
N ALA A 186 7.49 15.34 3.17
CA ALA A 186 7.65 13.91 3.33
C ALA A 186 7.82 13.21 1.97
N GLY A 187 7.11 13.67 0.94
CA GLY A 187 7.26 13.19 -0.43
C GLY A 187 8.67 13.39 -0.99
N GLU A 188 9.26 14.57 -0.79
CA GLU A 188 10.65 14.85 -1.20
C GLU A 188 11.64 13.93 -0.51
N ARG A 189 11.52 13.79 0.82
CA ARG A 189 12.38 12.89 1.62
C ARG A 189 12.20 11.43 1.25
N LEU A 190 11.00 11.01 0.86
CA LEU A 190 10.75 9.65 0.40
C LEU A 190 11.54 9.34 -0.87
N SER A 191 11.59 10.27 -1.83
CA SER A 191 12.39 10.09 -3.04
C SER A 191 13.86 9.84 -2.73
N GLU A 192 14.43 10.60 -1.80
CA GLU A 192 15.80 10.42 -1.32
C GLU A 192 15.99 9.06 -0.64
N ALA A 193 15.04 8.67 0.22
CA ALA A 193 15.06 7.38 0.88
C ALA A 193 15.02 6.21 -0.11
N VAL A 194 14.15 6.26 -1.12
CA VAL A 194 14.05 5.22 -2.17
C VAL A 194 15.33 5.15 -2.99
N ALA A 195 15.94 6.29 -3.33
CA ALA A 195 17.24 6.32 -4.02
C ALA A 195 18.34 5.64 -3.18
N GLU A 196 18.36 5.90 -1.87
CA GLU A 196 19.33 5.30 -0.96
C GLU A 196 19.11 3.79 -0.78
N VAL A 197 17.85 3.34 -0.70
CA VAL A 197 17.50 1.91 -0.70
C VAL A 197 18.08 1.24 -1.96
N LYS A 198 17.84 1.81 -3.14
CA LYS A 198 18.35 1.28 -4.41
C LYS A 198 19.88 1.26 -4.47
N ARG A 199 20.54 2.29 -3.92
CA ARG A 199 22.00 2.34 -3.85
C ARG A 199 22.56 1.21 -2.98
N ARG A 200 21.96 0.94 -1.82
CA ARG A 200 22.40 -0.12 -0.88
C ARG A 200 22.02 -1.53 -1.33
N ALA A 201 20.90 -1.65 -2.04
CA ALA A 201 20.33 -2.90 -2.53
C ALA A 201 20.03 -2.84 -4.03
N PRO A 202 21.05 -2.76 -4.91
CA PRO A 202 20.88 -2.52 -6.35
C PRO A 202 20.13 -3.63 -7.11
N LYS A 203 19.95 -4.79 -6.49
CA LYS A 203 19.23 -5.94 -7.04
C LYS A 203 17.84 -6.13 -6.43
N ALA A 204 17.42 -5.25 -5.53
CA ALA A 204 16.13 -5.37 -4.86
C ALA A 204 15.00 -4.75 -5.71
N ARG A 205 13.86 -5.43 -5.72
CA ARG A 205 12.58 -4.81 -6.07
C ARG A 205 12.10 -4.02 -4.86
N VAL A 206 11.91 -2.72 -5.02
CA VAL A 206 11.53 -1.80 -3.94
C VAL A 206 10.07 -1.43 -4.10
N TYR A 207 9.29 -1.56 -3.02
CA TYR A 207 7.88 -1.24 -2.97
C TYR A 207 7.60 -0.28 -1.81
N VAL A 208 7.05 0.90 -2.11
CA VAL A 208 6.46 1.78 -1.10
C VAL A 208 5.06 1.28 -0.80
N VAL A 209 4.74 1.08 0.48
CA VAL A 209 3.45 0.57 0.94
C VAL A 209 2.62 1.74 1.46
N GLY A 210 1.46 1.98 0.87
CA GLY A 210 0.52 3.01 1.33
C GLY A 210 -0.16 2.64 2.64
N TYR A 211 -0.89 3.60 3.21
CA TYR A 211 -1.72 3.40 4.39
C TYR A 211 -3.13 2.91 4.00
N PRO A 212 -3.70 1.93 4.72
CA PRO A 212 -5.08 1.50 4.56
C PRO A 212 -6.05 2.56 5.10
N ALA A 213 -7.26 2.63 4.53
CA ALA A 213 -8.29 3.60 4.88
C ALA A 213 -8.59 3.59 6.39
N ILE A 214 -8.28 4.70 7.05
CA ILE A 214 -8.51 4.89 8.49
C ILE A 214 -9.94 5.33 8.75
N LEU A 215 -10.46 6.20 7.88
CA LEU A 215 -11.83 6.75 7.92
C LEU A 215 -12.59 6.42 6.62
N PRO A 216 -13.93 6.28 6.69
CA PRO A 216 -14.75 5.98 5.52
C PRO A 216 -14.70 7.09 4.47
N ALA A 217 -15.08 6.74 3.24
CA ALA A 217 -15.20 7.68 2.12
C ALA A 217 -16.06 8.89 2.48
N GLY A 218 -15.49 10.10 2.31
CA GLY A 218 -16.16 11.35 2.64
C GLY A 218 -16.43 11.57 4.13
N GLY A 219 -15.77 10.83 5.03
CA GLY A 219 -15.86 11.01 6.50
C GLY A 219 -17.21 10.64 7.14
N SER A 220 -18.21 10.31 6.33
CA SER A 220 -19.59 10.09 6.79
C SER A 220 -19.75 8.83 7.67
N GLY A 221 -20.62 8.91 8.68
CA GLY A 221 -20.96 7.79 9.57
C GLY A 221 -19.95 7.49 10.68
N CYS A 222 -18.74 8.04 10.61
CA CYS A 222 -17.70 7.82 11.62
C CYS A 222 -17.59 8.94 12.67
N ALA A 223 -18.16 10.10 12.38
CA ALA A 223 -18.07 11.28 13.23
C ALA A 223 -18.55 10.99 14.66
N ASP A 224 -19.67 10.28 14.79
CA ASP A 224 -20.26 9.94 16.09
C ASP A 224 -19.41 8.89 16.83
N ASP A 225 -18.93 7.86 16.13
CA ASP A 225 -18.16 6.74 16.71
C ASP A 225 -16.77 7.17 17.23
N LEU A 226 -16.15 8.18 16.60
CA LEU A 226 -14.85 8.72 16.99
C LEU A 226 -14.92 10.09 17.68
N THR A 227 -16.13 10.61 17.93
CA THR A 227 -16.35 11.94 18.50
C THR A 227 -15.58 13.01 17.72
N LEU A 228 -15.71 13.00 16.40
CA LEU A 228 -15.16 14.00 15.48
C LEU A 228 -16.27 14.95 15.01
N ALA A 229 -15.92 16.21 14.75
CA ALA A 229 -16.81 17.07 13.98
C ALA A 229 -16.90 16.55 12.53
N PRO A 230 -18.05 16.64 11.85
CA PRO A 230 -18.21 16.09 10.49
C PRO A 230 -17.17 16.59 9.47
N GLY A 231 -16.89 17.89 9.45
CA GLY A 231 -15.88 18.46 8.54
C GLY A 231 -14.43 18.08 8.91
N ASP A 232 -14.17 17.76 10.19
CA ASP A 232 -12.87 17.25 10.62
C ASP A 232 -12.66 15.79 10.20
N ALA A 233 -13.72 14.97 10.17
CA ALA A 233 -13.65 13.61 9.62
C ALA A 233 -13.31 13.63 8.12
N THR A 234 -13.94 14.53 7.34
CA THR A 234 -13.58 14.76 5.93
C THR A 234 -12.15 15.25 5.79
N TYR A 235 -11.71 16.21 6.61
CA TYR A 235 -10.34 16.72 6.56
C TYR A 235 -9.29 15.64 6.81
N LEU A 236 -9.49 14.78 7.81
CA LEU A 236 -8.59 13.66 8.12
C LEU A 236 -8.55 12.66 6.96
N HIS A 237 -9.71 12.30 6.42
CA HIS A 237 -9.83 11.42 5.26
C HIS A 237 -9.06 11.97 4.04
N ASP A 238 -9.25 13.25 3.72
CA ASP A 238 -8.58 13.91 2.60
C ASP A 238 -7.06 13.94 2.80
N LYS A 239 -6.58 14.18 4.02
CA LYS A 239 -5.15 14.21 4.32
C LYS A 239 -4.48 12.85 4.21
N GLU A 240 -5.16 11.79 4.60
CA GLU A 240 -4.68 10.42 4.37
C GLU A 240 -4.56 10.12 2.87
N GLN A 241 -5.57 10.47 2.08
CA GLN A 241 -5.52 10.27 0.63
C GLN A 241 -4.44 11.11 -0.05
N GLN A 242 -4.26 12.37 0.37
CA GLN A 242 -3.20 13.24 -0.12
C GLN A 242 -1.82 12.67 0.20
N LEU A 243 -1.62 12.11 1.40
CA LEU A 243 -0.39 11.40 1.76
C LEU A 243 -0.19 10.19 0.83
N ASN A 244 -1.16 9.30 0.70
CA ASN A 244 -1.06 8.12 -0.16
C ASN A 244 -0.79 8.48 -1.63
N ALA A 245 -1.41 9.55 -2.14
CA ALA A 245 -1.18 10.05 -3.49
C ALA A 245 0.25 10.55 -3.68
N GLU A 246 0.79 11.31 -2.72
CA GLU A 246 2.17 11.79 -2.76
C GLU A 246 3.16 10.63 -2.64
N LEU A 247 2.96 9.69 -1.72
CA LEU A 247 3.78 8.48 -1.58
C LEU A 247 3.82 7.67 -2.89
N ARG A 248 2.66 7.49 -3.53
CA ARG A 248 2.56 6.80 -4.82
C ARG A 248 3.33 7.52 -5.92
N LYS A 249 3.10 8.84 -6.05
CA LYS A 249 3.77 9.66 -7.07
C LYS A 249 5.29 9.56 -6.91
N ARG A 250 5.80 9.77 -5.70
CA ARG A 250 7.24 9.76 -5.40
C ARG A 250 7.87 8.39 -5.55
N ALA A 251 7.17 7.32 -5.16
CA ALA A 251 7.61 5.96 -5.44
C ALA A 251 7.80 5.73 -6.94
N GLN A 252 6.81 6.12 -7.75
CA GLN A 252 6.85 5.94 -9.20
C GLN A 252 7.93 6.80 -9.89
N GLU A 253 8.05 8.07 -9.52
CA GLU A 253 9.11 8.98 -10.00
C GLU A 253 10.50 8.45 -9.67
N ALA A 254 10.68 7.86 -8.48
CA ALA A 254 11.92 7.21 -8.06
C ALA A 254 12.10 5.79 -8.64
N GLY A 255 11.16 5.30 -9.46
CA GLY A 255 11.18 3.98 -10.10
C GLY A 255 11.00 2.79 -9.15
N ALA A 256 10.33 2.99 -8.02
CA ALA A 256 9.86 1.93 -7.12
C ALA A 256 8.40 1.57 -7.44
N GLY A 257 7.97 0.38 -7.01
CA GLY A 257 6.56 0.00 -7.02
C GLY A 257 5.79 0.71 -5.90
N TYR A 258 4.48 0.83 -6.06
CA TYR A 258 3.57 1.28 -5.00
C TYR A 258 2.56 0.17 -4.70
N VAL A 259 2.33 -0.10 -3.42
CA VAL A 259 1.32 -1.04 -2.94
C VAL A 259 0.14 -0.25 -2.38
N ASP A 260 -0.99 -0.33 -3.08
CA ASP A 260 -2.25 0.29 -2.65
C ASP A 260 -2.96 -0.60 -1.62
N THR A 261 -2.84 -0.23 -0.36
CA THR A 261 -3.55 -0.85 0.77
C THR A 261 -4.86 -0.12 1.08
N TYR A 262 -5.06 1.09 0.55
CA TYR A 262 -6.23 1.93 0.77
C TYR A 262 -7.46 1.38 0.05
N LYS A 263 -7.35 1.13 -1.26
CA LYS A 263 -8.48 0.62 -2.05
C LYS A 263 -9.08 -0.69 -1.51
N PRO A 264 -8.30 -1.72 -1.14
CA PRO A 264 -8.87 -2.96 -0.60
C PRO A 264 -9.41 -2.83 0.84
N SER A 265 -9.09 -1.75 1.55
CA SER A 265 -9.56 -1.48 2.93
C SER A 265 -10.78 -0.56 3.00
N VAL A 266 -11.27 -0.02 1.88
CA VAL A 266 -12.53 0.75 1.86
C VAL A 266 -13.69 -0.09 2.41
N GLY A 267 -14.43 0.45 3.38
CA GLY A 267 -15.48 -0.27 4.12
C GLY A 267 -14.94 -1.22 5.20
N ARG A 268 -13.67 -1.06 5.56
CA ARG A 268 -12.97 -1.77 6.65
C ARG A 268 -12.15 -0.79 7.51
N ASP A 269 -12.53 0.47 7.50
CA ASP A 269 -11.98 1.55 8.32
C ASP A 269 -12.29 1.37 9.82
N ALA A 270 -11.84 2.32 10.65
CA ALA A 270 -11.96 2.26 12.12
C ALA A 270 -13.41 2.21 12.63
N CYS A 271 -14.35 2.63 11.79
CA CYS A 271 -15.77 2.83 12.09
C CYS A 271 -16.61 1.68 11.50
N SER A 272 -15.96 0.79 10.75
CA SER A 272 -16.56 -0.46 10.30
C SER A 272 -16.76 -1.42 11.48
N GLY A 273 -17.71 -2.35 11.31
CA GLY A 273 -18.01 -3.37 12.33
C GLY A 273 -16.77 -4.15 12.78
N ARG A 274 -16.72 -4.52 14.05
CA ARG A 274 -15.60 -5.27 14.68
C ARG A 274 -15.13 -6.47 13.85
N ASP A 275 -16.07 -7.20 13.26
CA ASP A 275 -15.79 -8.43 12.53
C ASP A 275 -15.43 -8.21 11.04
N THR A 276 -15.37 -6.95 10.57
CA THR A 276 -14.94 -6.62 9.20
C THR A 276 -13.77 -5.65 9.13
N ARG A 277 -13.65 -4.73 10.11
CA ARG A 277 -12.62 -3.69 10.12
C ARG A 277 -11.20 -4.23 10.09
N TRP A 278 -10.34 -3.47 9.42
CA TRP A 278 -8.89 -3.61 9.38
C TRP A 278 -8.24 -2.69 10.40
N ILE A 279 -8.80 -1.50 10.62
CA ILE A 279 -8.28 -0.50 11.56
C ILE A 279 -9.06 -0.55 12.86
N GLU A 280 -8.39 -0.53 14.00
CA GLU A 280 -9.05 -0.41 15.30
C GLU A 280 -9.33 1.06 15.63
N PRO A 281 -10.47 1.37 16.28
CA PRO A 281 -10.78 2.72 16.74
C PRO A 281 -9.84 3.14 17.89
N LEU A 282 -10.03 4.36 18.41
CA LEU A 282 -9.24 4.92 19.52
C LEU A 282 -9.24 4.03 20.77
N LEU A 283 -10.33 3.30 20.99
CA LEU A 283 -10.46 2.26 22.00
C LEU A 283 -10.56 0.89 21.30
N PRO A 284 -9.43 0.22 21.04
CA PRO A 284 -9.43 -1.07 20.35
C PRO A 284 -10.26 -2.11 21.08
N SER A 285 -10.98 -2.95 20.33
CA SER A 285 -11.68 -4.13 20.86
C SER A 285 -11.02 -5.45 20.43
N LEU A 286 -10.04 -5.37 19.52
CA LEU A 286 -9.12 -6.43 19.15
C LEU A 286 -7.68 -5.98 19.45
N PRO A 287 -6.72 -6.91 19.60
CA PRO A 287 -5.31 -6.56 19.77
C PRO A 287 -4.77 -5.76 18.57
N ALA A 288 -4.54 -4.47 18.80
CA ALA A 288 -3.82 -3.52 17.97
C ALA A 288 -3.59 -2.23 18.77
N ALA A 289 -2.66 -1.38 18.32
CA ALA A 289 -2.61 -0.01 18.81
C ALA A 289 -3.85 0.78 18.34
N PRO A 290 -4.28 1.82 19.09
CA PRO A 290 -5.33 2.72 18.64
C PRO A 290 -5.05 3.28 17.25
N MET A 291 -6.07 3.31 16.38
CA MET A 291 -5.97 3.82 15.00
C MET A 291 -4.92 3.08 14.15
N HIS A 292 -4.66 1.80 14.42
CA HIS A 292 -3.73 0.97 13.64
C HIS A 292 -4.41 -0.29 13.10
N PRO A 293 -3.80 -0.96 12.09
CA PRO A 293 -4.25 -2.26 11.64
C PRO A 293 -4.28 -3.29 12.76
N ASN A 294 -5.37 -4.04 12.86
CA ASN A 294 -5.42 -5.32 13.56
C ASN A 294 -4.87 -6.44 12.66
N GLU A 295 -4.87 -7.67 13.16
CA GLU A 295 -4.42 -8.85 12.42
C GLU A 295 -5.15 -9.06 11.07
N ARG A 296 -6.44 -8.68 10.97
CA ARG A 296 -7.16 -8.70 9.67
C ARG A 296 -6.62 -7.65 8.71
N GLY A 297 -6.32 -6.45 9.22
CA GLY A 297 -5.63 -5.41 8.47
C GLY A 297 -4.25 -5.85 8.00
N ALA A 298 -3.44 -6.44 8.88
CA ALA A 298 -2.12 -6.98 8.52
C ALA A 298 -2.20 -8.03 7.40
N ARG A 299 -3.16 -8.97 7.46
CA ARG A 299 -3.44 -9.92 6.38
C ARG A 299 -3.80 -9.22 5.06
N GLY A 300 -4.68 -8.24 5.13
CA GLY A 300 -5.11 -7.46 3.96
C GLY A 300 -3.97 -6.69 3.30
N MET A 301 -3.11 -6.08 4.10
CA MET A 301 -1.89 -5.41 3.64
C MET A 301 -0.90 -6.42 3.03
N ALA A 302 -0.73 -7.59 3.64
CA ALA A 302 0.12 -8.65 3.11
C ALA A 302 -0.39 -9.14 1.74
N ASP A 303 -1.70 -9.34 1.60
CA ASP A 303 -2.32 -9.72 0.32
C ASP A 303 -2.09 -8.66 -0.77
N ALA A 304 -2.16 -7.36 -0.41
CA ALA A 304 -1.87 -6.27 -1.33
C ALA A 304 -0.41 -6.27 -1.78
N VAL A 305 0.54 -6.48 -0.86
CA VAL A 305 1.98 -6.60 -1.17
C VAL A 305 2.22 -7.80 -2.09
N LEU A 306 1.67 -8.95 -1.76
CA LEU A 306 1.80 -10.20 -2.53
C LEU A 306 1.27 -10.04 -3.96
N HIS A 307 0.12 -9.39 -4.11
CA HIS A 307 -0.41 -9.05 -5.42
C HIS A 307 0.57 -8.17 -6.22
N ALA A 308 1.15 -7.13 -5.60
CA ALA A 308 2.09 -6.23 -6.26
C ALA A 308 3.44 -6.89 -6.62
N VAL A 309 3.90 -7.89 -5.85
CA VAL A 309 5.14 -8.62 -6.15
C VAL A 309 4.95 -9.75 -7.16
N GLY A 310 3.72 -10.04 -7.58
CA GLY A 310 3.39 -10.97 -8.66
C GLY A 310 3.15 -12.42 -8.22
N THR A 311 2.66 -12.66 -6.99
CA THR A 311 2.19 -13.98 -6.56
C THR A 311 0.66 -14.10 -6.77
N PRO A 312 0.18 -15.08 -7.55
CA PRO A 312 -1.24 -15.42 -7.59
C PRO A 312 -1.74 -15.84 -6.20
N ARG A 313 -3.01 -15.54 -5.91
CA ARG A 313 -3.71 -15.95 -4.69
C ARG A 313 -3.80 -17.47 -4.57
#